data_AF-A0A852YD27-F1
#
_entry.id   AF-A0A852YD27-F1
#
_cell.length_a   1.000
_cell.length_b   1.000
_cell.length_c   1.000
_cell.angle_alpha   90.00
_cell.angle_beta   90.00
_cell.angle_gamma   90.00
#
_symmetry.space_group_name_H-M   'P 1'
#
loop_
_entity.id
_entity.type
_entity.pdbx_description
1 polymer ?
#
loop_
_entity_poly.entity_id
_entity_poly.type
_entity_poly.pdbx_seq_one_letter_code
_entity_poly.pdbx_strand_id
1 'polypeptide(L)'
;MHTIILWIGFLGGWLLVAGPIYQAALELREEEIDREAIARAHESVPEPRRISPWWWLLPPVAYLKIRRDRDEYQRVVFEAMPIETRRQFLGFVNKATGWLFVAGGAALIALKETWELVEHYHWPIWLWIVLVVIMAAVSVVNTAVRMARTGKTLGERPPERSRRSH
;
A
#
# COMPACT_ATOMS: atom_id res chain seq x y z
N MET A 1 -1.22 -35.40 -14.48
CA MET A 1 -2.02 -34.94 -13.32
C MET A 1 -1.22 -34.03 -12.39
N HIS A 2 -0.08 -34.48 -11.86
CA HIS A 2 0.78 -33.67 -10.98
C HIS A 2 1.15 -32.28 -11.54
N THR A 3 1.58 -32.22 -12.80
CA THR A 3 1.96 -30.96 -13.46
C THR A 3 0.79 -29.98 -13.58
N ILE A 4 -0.43 -30.46 -13.82
CA ILE A 4 -1.63 -29.61 -13.92
C ILE A 4 -1.94 -29.00 -12.55
N ILE A 5 -1.81 -29.77 -11.47
CA ILE A 5 -2.04 -29.30 -10.10
C ILE A 5 -1.07 -28.17 -9.75
N LEU A 6 0.22 -28.30 -10.10
CA LEU A 6 1.22 -27.25 -9.86
C LEU A 6 0.89 -25.95 -10.58
N TRP A 7 0.46 -26.02 -11.84
CA TRP A 7 0.03 -24.83 -12.56
C TRP A 7 -1.24 -24.20 -11.98
N ILE A 8 -2.20 -25.01 -11.53
CA ILE A 8 -3.41 -24.52 -10.84
C ILE A 8 -3.03 -23.87 -9.51
N GLY A 9 -2.13 -24.47 -8.73
CA GLY A 9 -1.64 -23.91 -7.47
C GLY A 9 -0.93 -22.57 -7.68
N PHE A 10 -0.01 -22.52 -8.66
CA PHE A 10 0.66 -21.28 -9.06
C PHE A 10 -0.33 -20.18 -9.46
N LEU A 11 -1.23 -20.47 -10.41
CA LEU A 11 -2.22 -19.50 -10.89
C LEU A 11 -3.19 -19.07 -9.78
N GLY A 12 -3.66 -20.03 -8.98
CA GLY A 12 -4.57 -19.81 -7.86
C GLY A 12 -3.95 -18.94 -6.79
N GLY A 13 -2.69 -19.20 -6.42
CA GLY A 13 -1.94 -18.39 -5.46
C GLY A 13 -1.85 -16.92 -5.90
N TRP A 14 -1.49 -16.67 -7.16
CA TRP A 14 -1.41 -15.30 -7.67
C TRP A 14 -2.78 -14.63 -7.85
N LEU A 15 -3.84 -15.39 -8.13
CA LEU A 15 -5.20 -14.86 -8.14
C LEU A 15 -5.64 -14.42 -6.73
N LEU A 16 -5.27 -15.18 -5.69
CA LEU A 16 -5.51 -14.81 -4.30
C LEU A 16 -4.74 -13.56 -3.87
N VAL A 17 -3.65 -13.20 -4.55
CA VAL A 17 -2.95 -11.92 -4.34
C VAL A 17 -3.68 -10.78 -5.05
N ALA A 18 -4.05 -10.99 -6.31
CA ALA A 18 -4.69 -9.97 -7.13
C ALA A 18 -6.04 -9.51 -6.56
N GLY A 19 -6.85 -10.43 -6.04
CA GLY A 19 -8.19 -10.14 -5.50
C GLY A 19 -8.19 -9.11 -4.36
N PRO A 20 -7.52 -9.39 -3.22
CA PRO A 20 -7.37 -8.46 -2.10
C PRO A 20 -6.78 -7.11 -2.49
N ILE A 21 -5.80 -7.06 -3.40
CA ILE A 21 -5.23 -5.79 -3.87
C ILE A 21 -6.29 -4.98 -4.62
N TYR A 22 -7.07 -5.63 -5.50
CA TYR A 22 -8.15 -4.98 -6.22
C TYR A 22 -9.27 -4.50 -5.30
N GLN A 23 -9.65 -5.34 -4.33
CA GLN A 23 -10.69 -5.02 -3.36
C GLN A 23 -10.29 -3.88 -2.43
N ALA A 24 -9.02 -3.87 -1.97
CA ALA A 24 -8.46 -2.74 -1.24
C ALA A 24 -8.58 -1.45 -2.06
N ALA A 25 -8.19 -1.48 -3.35
CA ALA A 25 -8.26 -0.30 -4.19
C ALA A 25 -9.69 0.22 -4.38
N LEU A 26 -10.68 -0.66 -4.45
CA LEU A 26 -12.10 -0.28 -4.51
C LEU A 26 -12.56 0.38 -3.20
N GLU A 27 -12.37 -0.30 -2.07
CA GLU A 27 -12.87 0.18 -0.77
C GLU A 27 -12.17 1.45 -0.30
N LEU A 28 -10.89 1.63 -0.67
CA LEU A 28 -10.13 2.85 -0.38
C LEU A 28 -10.50 4.01 -1.31
N ARG A 29 -10.96 3.74 -2.54
CA ARG A 29 -11.47 4.79 -3.44
C ARG A 29 -12.83 5.31 -2.97
N GLU A 30 -13.67 4.44 -2.41
CA GLU A 30 -14.96 4.82 -1.81
C GLU A 30 -14.80 5.66 -0.55
N GLU A 31 -13.65 5.56 0.13
CA GLU A 31 -13.35 6.40 1.27
C GLU A 31 -12.93 7.81 0.81
N GLU A 32 -13.88 8.74 0.78
CA GLU A 32 -13.61 10.16 0.52
C GLU A 32 -12.87 10.80 1.70
N ILE A 33 -11.54 10.69 1.70
CA ILE A 33 -10.71 11.41 2.66
C ILE A 33 -10.67 12.89 2.29
N ASP A 34 -11.09 13.75 3.22
CA ASP A 34 -10.89 15.20 3.11
C ASP A 34 -9.39 15.55 3.25
N ARG A 35 -8.69 15.56 2.12
CA ARG A 35 -7.26 15.86 2.03
C ARG A 35 -6.94 17.30 2.42
N GLU A 36 -7.88 18.23 2.21
CA GLU A 36 -7.71 19.64 2.55
C GLU A 36 -7.83 19.85 4.06
N ALA A 37 -8.74 19.14 4.74
CA ALA A 37 -8.79 19.13 6.20
C ALA A 37 -7.50 18.55 6.82
N ILE A 38 -6.93 17.49 6.22
CA ILE A 38 -5.64 16.95 6.68
C ILE A 38 -4.52 17.97 6.48
N ALA A 39 -4.44 18.63 5.32
CA ALA A 39 -3.43 19.66 5.05
C ALA A 39 -3.55 20.84 6.04
N ARG A 40 -4.77 21.33 6.29
CA ARG A 40 -5.03 22.38 7.29
C ARG A 40 -4.64 21.96 8.71
N ALA A 41 -4.87 20.70 9.08
CA ALA A 41 -4.44 20.17 10.38
C ALA A 41 -2.90 20.09 10.50
N HIS A 42 -2.20 19.82 9.40
CA HIS A 42 -0.74 19.90 9.38
C HIS A 42 -0.22 21.34 9.51
N GLU A 43 -0.85 22.30 8.84
CA GLU A 43 -0.48 23.72 8.89
C GLU A 43 -0.80 24.37 10.25
N SER A 44 -1.81 23.87 10.96
CA SER A 44 -2.21 24.40 12.28
C SER A 44 -1.32 23.90 13.43
N VAL A 45 -0.52 22.86 13.21
CA VAL A 45 0.38 22.29 14.23
C VAL A 45 1.81 22.74 13.98
N PRO A 46 2.51 23.30 15.00
CA PRO A 46 3.91 23.68 14.86
C PRO A 46 4.78 22.51 14.40
N GLU A 47 5.68 22.76 13.45
CA GLU A 47 6.62 21.72 13.00
C GLU A 47 7.45 21.17 14.17
N PRO A 48 7.74 19.85 14.20
CA PRO A 48 8.59 19.28 15.23
C PRO A 48 9.97 19.95 15.17
N ARG A 49 10.50 20.33 16.34
CA ARG A 49 11.84 20.92 16.43
C ARG A 49 12.85 19.95 15.85
N ARG A 50 13.69 20.43 14.92
CA ARG A 50 14.77 19.62 14.34
C ARG A 50 15.69 19.10 15.45
N ILE A 51 15.92 17.79 15.48
CA ILE A 51 16.82 17.18 16.46
C ILE A 51 18.24 17.63 16.15
N SER A 52 18.93 18.11 17.18
CA SER A 52 20.33 18.53 17.06
C SER A 52 21.20 17.37 16.55
N PRO A 53 22.08 17.61 15.55
CA PRO A 53 22.99 16.59 15.03
C PRO A 53 23.83 15.89 16.10
N TRP A 54 24.08 16.55 17.23
CA TRP A 54 24.82 16.00 18.36
C TRP A 54 24.20 14.73 18.97
N TRP A 55 22.89 14.50 18.81
CA TRP A 55 22.26 13.27 19.27
C TRP A 55 22.75 12.04 18.49
N TRP A 56 23.24 12.20 17.25
CA TRP A 56 23.82 11.11 16.45
C TRP A 56 25.13 10.56 17.01
N LEU A 57 25.75 11.22 17.99
CA LEU A 57 26.86 10.64 18.75
C LEU A 57 26.43 9.35 19.48
N LEU A 58 25.13 9.22 19.77
CA LEU A 58 24.51 8.01 20.33
C LEU A 58 23.32 7.60 19.43
N PRO A 59 23.57 6.86 18.33
CA PRO A 59 22.55 6.54 17.33
C PRO A 59 21.27 5.88 17.89
N PRO A 60 21.33 4.94 18.87
CA PRO A 60 20.11 4.38 19.45
C PRO A 60 19.24 5.42 20.16
N VAL A 61 19.86 6.36 20.87
CA VAL A 61 19.14 7.41 21.61
C VAL A 61 18.56 8.45 20.65
N ALA A 62 19.31 8.82 19.60
CA ALA A 62 18.80 9.65 18.52
C ALA A 62 17.55 9.03 17.88
N TYR A 63 17.59 7.74 17.56
CA TYR A 63 16.46 7.02 16.97
C TYR A 63 15.22 7.02 17.87
N LEU A 64 15.39 6.72 19.17
CA LEU A 64 14.29 6.73 20.13
C LEU A 64 13.66 8.13 20.27
N LYS A 65 14.48 9.18 20.28
CA LYS A 65 14.01 10.56 20.33
C LYS A 65 13.27 10.96 19.05
N ILE A 66 13.84 10.66 17.88
CA ILE A 66 13.19 10.88 16.57
C ILE A 66 11.83 10.19 16.53
N ARG A 67 11.77 8.94 17.00
CA ARG A 67 10.53 8.16 17.05
C ARG A 67 9.50 8.82 17.97
N ARG A 68 9.89 9.18 19.19
CA ARG A 68 8.99 9.83 20.15
C ARG A 68 8.46 11.17 19.65
N ASP A 69 9.33 12.03 19.12
CA ASP A 69 8.96 13.35 18.59
C ASP A 69 8.01 13.22 17.39
N ARG A 70 8.21 12.19 16.55
CA ARG A 70 7.29 11.86 15.45
C ARG A 70 5.93 11.35 15.93
N ASP A 71 5.92 10.44 16.91
CA ASP A 71 4.68 9.88 17.45
C ASP A 71 3.84 10.99 18.13
N GLU A 72 4.49 11.90 18.85
CA GLU A 72 3.84 13.06 19.48
C GLU A 72 3.29 14.03 18.44
N TYR A 73 4.08 14.39 17.42
CA TYR A 73 3.62 15.26 16.33
C TYR A 73 2.43 14.64 15.58
N GLN A 74 2.50 13.36 15.23
CA GLN A 74 1.41 12.65 14.57
C GLN A 74 0.13 12.65 15.41
N ARG A 75 0.26 12.47 16.73
CA ARG A 75 -0.89 12.55 17.64
C ARG A 75 -1.52 13.93 17.65
N VAL A 76 -0.71 15.00 17.75
CA VAL A 76 -1.23 16.37 17.79
C VAL A 76 -1.89 16.75 16.47
N VAL A 77 -1.30 16.39 15.32
CA VAL A 77 -1.92 16.59 14.00
C VAL A 77 -3.24 15.82 13.90
N PHE A 78 -3.27 14.57 14.36
CA PHE A 78 -4.50 13.77 14.36
C PHE A 78 -5.59 14.39 15.25
N GLU A 79 -5.23 14.89 16.42
CA GLU A 79 -6.16 15.57 17.33
C GLU A 79 -6.68 16.90 16.77
N ALA A 80 -5.86 17.60 15.98
CA ALA A 80 -6.23 18.84 15.30
C ALA A 80 -7.20 18.64 14.12
N MET A 81 -7.37 17.40 13.63
CA MET A 81 -8.33 17.10 12.56
C MET A 81 -9.79 17.13 13.06
N PRO A 82 -10.75 17.56 12.22
CA PRO A 82 -12.17 17.36 12.48
C PRO A 82 -12.49 15.91 12.81
N ILE A 83 -13.49 15.67 13.67
CA ILE A 83 -13.82 14.31 14.13
C ILE A 83 -14.30 13.43 12.97
N GLU A 84 -14.96 14.01 11.98
CA GLU A 84 -15.38 13.35 10.73
C GLU A 84 -14.17 12.89 9.91
N THR A 85 -13.19 13.77 9.70
CA THR A 85 -11.94 13.45 8.98
C THR A 85 -11.15 12.36 9.70
N ARG A 86 -11.10 12.39 11.03
CA ARG A 86 -10.47 11.31 11.82
C ARG A 86 -11.16 9.96 11.59
N ARG A 87 -12.49 9.93 11.57
CA ARG A 87 -13.25 8.69 11.32
C ARG A 87 -12.98 8.16 9.92
N GLN A 88 -12.99 9.02 8.90
CA GLN A 88 -12.64 8.63 7.52
C GLN A 88 -11.21 8.07 7.43
N PHE A 89 -10.25 8.76 8.06
CA PHE A 89 -8.86 8.30 8.08
C PHE A 89 -8.71 6.94 8.77
N LEU A 90 -9.34 6.75 9.94
CA LEU A 90 -9.33 5.46 10.63
C LEU A 90 -10.03 4.36 9.82
N GLY A 91 -11.14 4.68 9.15
CA GLY A 91 -11.84 3.79 8.23
C GLY A 91 -10.93 3.32 7.10
N PHE A 92 -10.26 4.26 6.44
CA PHE A 92 -9.25 3.99 5.41
C PHE A 92 -8.14 3.08 5.92
N VAL A 93 -7.52 3.41 7.05
CA VAL A 93 -6.40 2.63 7.62
C VAL A 93 -6.85 1.21 7.99
N ASN A 94 -8.03 1.07 8.60
CA ASN A 94 -8.56 -0.24 8.98
C ASN A 94 -8.84 -1.12 7.75
N LYS A 95 -9.47 -0.56 6.70
CA LYS A 95 -9.71 -1.27 5.42
C LYS A 95 -8.39 -1.66 4.77
N ALA A 96 -7.45 -0.71 4.63
CA ALA A 96 -6.15 -0.96 4.03
C ALA A 96 -5.36 -2.05 4.78
N THR A 97 -5.37 -2.00 6.12
CA THR A 97 -4.70 -2.98 6.98
C THR A 97 -5.34 -4.36 6.86
N GLY A 98 -6.68 -4.42 6.86
CA GLY A 98 -7.41 -5.68 6.67
C GLY A 98 -7.02 -6.37 5.36
N TRP A 99 -7.05 -5.64 4.25
CA TRP A 99 -6.65 -6.19 2.96
C TRP A 99 -5.16 -6.48 2.84
N LEU A 100 -4.29 -5.72 3.54
CA LEU A 100 -2.86 -6.01 3.60
C LEU A 100 -2.58 -7.38 4.24
N PHE A 101 -3.27 -7.74 5.33
CA PHE A 101 -3.13 -9.06 5.94
C PHE A 101 -3.54 -10.18 4.99
N VAL A 102 -4.69 -10.02 4.30
CA VAL A 102 -5.18 -11.01 3.34
C VAL A 102 -4.23 -11.14 2.15
N ALA A 103 -3.81 -10.02 1.55
CA ALA A 103 -2.86 -10.01 0.44
C ALA A 103 -1.49 -10.58 0.84
N GLY A 104 -1.04 -10.30 2.07
CA GLY A 104 0.21 -10.84 2.62
C GLY A 104 0.14 -12.36 2.78
N GLY A 105 -0.95 -12.89 3.36
CA GLY A 105 -1.16 -14.34 3.47
C GLY A 105 -1.22 -15.01 2.09
N ALA A 106 -1.95 -14.41 1.14
CA ALA A 106 -2.01 -14.90 -0.23
C ALA A 106 -0.64 -14.86 -0.94
N ALA A 107 0.18 -13.82 -0.68
CA ALA A 107 1.51 -13.71 -1.25
C ALA A 107 2.42 -14.83 -0.76
N LEU A 108 2.36 -15.20 0.53
CA LEU A 108 3.11 -16.34 1.06
C LEU A 108 2.73 -17.65 0.36
N ILE A 109 1.43 -17.87 0.12
CA ILE A 109 0.94 -19.03 -0.65
C ILE A 109 1.50 -18.97 -2.07
N ALA A 110 1.36 -17.84 -2.76
CA ALA A 110 1.84 -17.68 -4.14
C ALA A 110 3.35 -17.91 -4.27
N LEU A 111 4.15 -17.45 -3.30
CA LEU A 111 5.60 -17.68 -3.25
C LEU A 111 5.92 -19.18 -3.14
N LYS A 112 5.23 -19.90 -2.26
CA LYS A 112 5.36 -21.35 -2.09
C LYS A 112 4.94 -22.11 -3.35
N GLU A 113 3.81 -21.78 -3.95
CA GLU A 113 3.34 -22.45 -5.18
C GLU A 113 4.27 -22.16 -6.37
N THR A 114 4.82 -20.95 -6.46
CA THR A 114 5.85 -20.62 -7.46
C THR A 114 7.14 -21.39 -7.22
N TRP A 115 7.51 -21.61 -5.96
CA TRP A 115 8.66 -22.43 -5.60
C TRP A 115 8.48 -23.88 -6.05
N GLU A 116 7.36 -24.50 -5.71
CA GLU A 116 7.06 -25.88 -6.10
C GLU A 116 7.05 -26.07 -7.62
N LEU A 117 6.57 -25.08 -8.37
CA LEU A 117 6.61 -25.10 -9.83
C LEU A 117 8.06 -25.10 -10.35
N VAL A 118 8.89 -24.18 -9.86
CA VAL A 118 10.31 -24.06 -10.25
C VAL A 118 11.09 -25.33 -9.88
N GLU A 119 10.86 -25.86 -8.68
CA GLU A 119 11.49 -27.09 -8.19
C GLU A 119 11.10 -28.30 -9.03
N HIS A 120 9.81 -28.46 -9.36
CA HIS A 120 9.34 -29.56 -10.21
C HIS A 120 10.03 -29.60 -11.57
N TYR A 121 10.20 -28.44 -12.20
CA TYR A 121 10.90 -28.32 -13.48
C TYR A 121 12.42 -28.20 -13.35
N HIS A 122 12.97 -28.25 -12.14
CA HIS A 122 14.39 -28.10 -11.84
C HIS A 122 14.99 -26.80 -12.44
N TRP A 123 14.20 -25.74 -12.44
CA TRP A 123 14.60 -24.45 -12.97
C TRP A 123 15.58 -23.74 -12.02
N PRO A 124 16.51 -22.93 -12.55
CA PRO A 124 17.42 -22.16 -11.72
C PRO A 124 16.68 -21.13 -10.85
N ILE A 125 17.22 -20.87 -9.65
CA ILE A 125 16.64 -19.98 -8.63
C ILE A 125 16.28 -18.58 -9.15
N TRP A 126 17.03 -18.03 -10.10
CA TRP A 126 16.75 -16.70 -10.62
C TRP A 126 15.42 -16.64 -11.36
N LEU A 127 14.95 -17.75 -11.97
CA LEU A 127 13.63 -17.81 -12.59
C LEU A 127 12.52 -17.70 -11.57
N TRP A 128 12.71 -18.25 -10.36
CA TRP A 128 11.76 -18.06 -9.26
C TRP A 128 11.61 -16.57 -8.93
N ILE A 129 12.72 -15.86 -8.75
CA ILE A 129 12.71 -14.41 -8.47
C ILE A 129 12.00 -13.64 -9.59
N VAL A 130 12.34 -13.94 -10.84
CA VAL A 130 11.73 -13.30 -12.02
C VAL A 130 10.23 -13.55 -12.07
N LEU A 131 9.78 -14.79 -11.89
CA LEU A 131 8.35 -15.14 -11.87
C LEU A 131 7.61 -14.41 -10.76
N VAL A 132 8.18 -14.37 -9.56
CA VAL A 132 7.59 -13.65 -8.41
C VAL A 132 7.43 -12.16 -8.71
N VAL A 133 8.49 -11.52 -9.22
CA VAL A 133 8.45 -10.08 -9.54
C VAL A 133 7.45 -9.79 -10.66
N ILE A 134 7.46 -10.60 -11.73
CA ILE A 134 6.53 -10.45 -12.86
C ILE A 134 5.08 -10.61 -12.38
N MET A 135 4.78 -11.66 -11.63
CA MET A 135 3.41 -11.92 -11.20
C MET A 135 2.91 -10.90 -10.17
N ALA A 136 3.77 -10.43 -9.27
CA ALA A 136 3.45 -9.32 -8.38
C ALA A 136 3.14 -8.03 -9.18
N ALA A 137 3.97 -7.72 -10.18
CA ALA A 137 3.73 -6.59 -11.06
C ALA A 137 2.42 -6.75 -11.86
N VAL A 138 2.14 -7.94 -12.38
CA VAL A 138 0.88 -8.24 -13.10
C VAL A 138 -0.33 -8.01 -12.20
N SER A 139 -0.29 -8.47 -10.95
CA SER A 139 -1.38 -8.27 -9.98
C SER A 139 -1.65 -6.78 -9.73
N VAL A 140 -0.60 -5.98 -9.52
CA VAL A 140 -0.73 -4.52 -9.29
C VAL A 140 -1.19 -3.80 -10.55
N VAL A 141 -0.61 -4.10 -11.71
CA VAL A 141 -0.96 -3.48 -13.00
C VAL A 141 -2.40 -3.83 -13.39
N ASN A 142 -2.84 -5.07 -13.20
CA ASN A 142 -4.23 -5.46 -13.41
C ASN A 142 -5.19 -4.63 -12.56
N THR A 143 -4.86 -4.41 -11.27
CA THR A 143 -5.65 -3.53 -10.40
C THR A 143 -5.67 -2.10 -10.91
N ALA A 144 -4.51 -1.52 -11.26
CA ALA A 144 -4.42 -0.16 -11.77
C ALA A 144 -5.22 0.04 -13.08
N VAL A 145 -5.12 -0.92 -14.01
CA VAL A 145 -5.87 -0.90 -15.27
C VAL A 145 -7.37 -1.00 -15.03
N ARG A 146 -7.81 -1.87 -14.12
CA ARG A 146 -9.24 -2.00 -13.77
C ARG A 146 -9.76 -0.71 -13.14
N MET A 147 -9.03 -0.13 -12.20
CA MET A 147 -9.38 1.15 -11.58
C MET A 147 -9.47 2.30 -12.59
N ALA A 148 -8.50 2.41 -13.49
CA ALA A 148 -8.51 3.43 -14.53
C ALA A 148 -9.68 3.27 -15.52
N ARG A 149 -10.08 2.03 -15.82
CA ARG A 149 -11.25 1.76 -16.68
C ARG A 149 -12.56 2.15 -15.98
N THR A 150 -12.70 1.83 -14.70
CA THR A 150 -13.89 2.23 -13.91
C THR A 150 -14.05 3.75 -13.86
N GLY A 151 -12.97 4.51 -13.63
CA GLY A 151 -13.03 5.98 -13.64
C GLY A 151 -13.44 6.56 -15.00
N LYS A 152 -12.92 5.99 -16.11
CA LYS A 152 -13.31 6.39 -17.47
C LYS A 152 -14.79 6.15 -17.77
N THR A 153 -15.37 5.05 -17.29
CA THR A 153 -16.80 4.76 -17.48
C THR A 153 -17.71 5.65 -16.65
N LEU A 154 -17.24 6.12 -15.49
CA LEU A 154 -17.97 7.04 -14.62
C LEU A 154 -17.86 8.51 -15.04
N GLY A 155 -17.05 8.82 -16.07
CA GLY A 155 -16.88 10.19 -16.57
C GLY A 155 -15.99 11.07 -15.70
N GLU A 156 -15.24 10.51 -14.75
CA GLU A 156 -14.28 11.23 -13.93
C GLU A 156 -13.14 11.75 -14.82
N ARG A 157 -13.15 13.05 -15.13
CA ARG A 157 -12.04 13.69 -15.83
C ARG A 157 -10.81 13.70 -14.90
N PRO A 158 -9.62 13.36 -15.39
CA PRO A 158 -8.40 13.57 -14.62
C PRO A 158 -8.28 15.05 -14.23
N PRO A 159 -7.73 15.37 -13.05
CA PRO A 159 -7.60 16.75 -12.61
C PRO A 159 -6.84 17.54 -13.68
N GLU A 160 -7.48 18.59 -14.16
CA GLU A 160 -6.89 19.55 -15.09
C GLU A 160 -5.58 20.04 -14.47
N ARG A 161 -4.44 19.66 -15.04
CA ARG A 161 -3.18 20.32 -14.76
C ARG A 161 -3.39 21.77 -15.11
N SER A 162 -3.53 22.63 -14.09
CA SER A 162 -3.60 24.07 -14.27
C SER A 162 -2.44 24.48 -15.16
N ARG A 163 -2.78 24.87 -16.39
CA ARG A 163 -1.85 25.57 -17.26
C ARG A 163 -1.44 26.81 -16.47
N ARG A 164 -0.18 26.83 -16.03
CA ARG A 164 0.48 28.06 -15.59
C ARG A 164 0.37 29.04 -16.74
N SER A 165 -0.56 29.99 -16.64
CA SER A 165 -0.56 31.22 -17.41
C SER A 165 0.57 32.07 -16.87
N HIS A 166 1.66 32.14 -17.62
CA HIS A 166 2.58 33.28 -17.61
C HIS A 166 2.06 34.31 -18.60
#